data_AF-A0A2V9RN21-F1
#
_entry.id   AF-A0A2V9RN21-F1
#
_cell.length_a   1.000
_cell.length_b   1.000
_cell.length_c   1.000
_cell.angle_alpha   90.00
_cell.angle_beta   90.00
_cell.angle_gamma   90.00
#
_symmetry.space_group_name_H-M   'P 1'
#
loop_
_entity.id
_entity.type
_entity.pdbx_description
1 polymer ?
#
loop_
_entity_poly.entity_id
_entity_poly.type
_entity_poly.pdbx_seq_one_letter_code
_entity_poly.pdbx_strand_id
1 'polypeptide(L)' 'MERFAVPDPQSLPLYRMTWNGENEEWFCAKCGRTSDHIKKEDAFVELEKFECVLPTVTHALPS' A
#
# COMPACT_ATOMS: atom_id res chain seq x y z
N MET A 1 -30.54 -6.75 13.74
CA MET A 1 -29.94 -7.56 12.65
C MET A 1 -28.81 -6.73 12.08
N GLU A 2 -27.76 -6.57 12.89
CA GLU A 2 -26.63 -5.71 12.60
C GLU A 2 -25.43 -6.61 12.43
N ARG A 3 -24.92 -6.60 11.21
CA ARG A 3 -23.76 -7.39 10.80
C ARG A 3 -22.59 -6.71 11.48
N PHE A 4 -22.11 -7.26 12.60
CA PHE A 4 -20.82 -6.87 13.14
C PHE A 4 -19.79 -7.21 12.06
N ALA A 5 -19.29 -6.20 11.37
CA ALA A 5 -18.15 -6.35 10.49
C ALA A 5 -17.02 -6.91 11.35
N VAL A 6 -16.68 -8.19 11.15
CA VAL A 6 -15.50 -8.77 11.76
C VAL A 6 -14.31 -8.00 11.17
N PRO A 7 -13.47 -7.34 11.97
CA PRO A 7 -12.25 -6.76 11.44
C PRO A 7 -11.40 -7.91 10.91
N ASP A 8 -11.30 -8.00 9.59
CA ASP A 8 -10.58 -9.08 8.91
C ASP A 8 -9.10 -9.01 9.32
N PRO A 9 -8.51 -10.12 9.83
CA PRO A 9 -7.12 -10.14 10.32
C PRO A 9 -6.08 -9.94 9.21
N GLN A 10 -6.48 -9.83 7.94
CA GLN A 10 -5.63 -9.44 6.81
C GLN A 10 -5.60 -7.91 6.60
N SER A 11 -6.31 -7.12 7.41
CA SER A 11 -6.22 -5.65 7.45
C SER A 11 -4.92 -5.14 8.14
N LEU A 12 -3.86 -5.95 8.11
CA LEU A 12 -2.51 -5.45 8.32
C LEU A 12 -2.10 -4.76 7.02
N PRO A 13 -1.64 -3.49 7.05
CA PRO A 13 -1.42 -2.75 5.83
C PRO A 13 -0.32 -3.41 4.99
N LEU A 14 -0.73 -4.02 3.87
CA LEU A 14 0.20 -4.54 2.85
C LEU A 14 1.11 -3.42 2.30
N TYR A 15 0.71 -2.18 2.51
CA TYR A 15 1.32 -0.94 2.02
C TYR A 15 2.08 -0.25 3.16
N ARG A 16 3.35 0.08 2.91
CA ARG A 16 4.16 0.87 3.85
C ARG A 16 4.17 2.33 3.41
N MET A 17 3.13 3.06 3.80
CA MET A 17 2.93 4.45 3.39
C MET A 17 3.92 5.41 4.07
N THR A 18 4.59 6.21 3.25
CA THR A 18 5.53 7.27 3.65
C THR A 18 5.14 8.56 2.94
N TRP A 19 5.21 9.69 3.62
CA TRP A 19 4.95 11.00 3.05
C TRP A 19 6.22 11.56 2.41
N ASN A 20 6.12 12.01 1.17
CA ASN A 20 7.18 12.76 0.52
C ASN A 20 6.88 14.27 0.63
N GLY A 21 7.54 14.96 1.56
CA GLY A 21 7.34 16.40 1.78
C GLY A 21 7.88 17.29 0.66
N GLU A 22 8.69 16.77 -0.25
CA GLU A 22 9.22 17.53 -1.40
C GLU A 22 8.18 17.67 -2.51
N ASN A 23 7.40 16.61 -2.76
CA ASN A 23 6.38 16.58 -3.81
C ASN A 23 4.95 16.62 -3.27
N GLU A 24 4.79 16.72 -1.94
CA GLU A 24 3.50 16.70 -1.25
C GLU A 24 2.62 15.49 -1.64
N GLU A 25 3.24 14.31 -1.75
CA GLU A 25 2.56 13.08 -2.17
C GLU A 25 2.84 11.91 -1.21
N TRP A 26 1.90 10.98 -1.13
CA TRP A 26 2.09 9.74 -0.38
C TRP A 26 2.67 8.65 -1.29
N PHE A 27 3.65 7.91 -0.81
CA PHE A 27 4.21 6.78 -1.55
C PHE A 27 4.34 5.53 -0.69
N CYS A 28 4.23 4.37 -1.34
CA CYS A 28 4.46 3.08 -0.74
C CYS A 28 5.95 2.75 -0.78
N ALA A 29 6.60 2.70 0.39
CA ALA A 29 8.00 2.33 0.52
C ALA A 29 8.29 0.85 0.20
N LYS A 30 7.26 0.04 -0.09
CA LYS A 30 7.41 -1.35 -0.53
C LYS A 30 7.48 -1.48 -2.05
N CYS A 31 6.46 -1.00 -2.76
CA CYS A 31 6.34 -1.15 -4.22
C CYS A 31 6.73 0.11 -5.01
N GLY A 32 6.94 1.24 -4.35
CA GLY A 32 7.30 2.51 -4.98
C GLY A 32 6.14 3.26 -5.64
N ARG A 33 4.90 2.74 -5.56
CA ARG A 33 3.73 3.47 -6.06
C ARG A 33 3.49 4.74 -5.25
N THR A 34 3.16 5.81 -5.94
CA THR A 34 2.79 7.09 -5.34
C THR A 34 1.30 7.37 -5.53
N SER A 35 0.79 8.31 -4.75
CA SER A 35 -0.59 8.78 -4.73
C SER A 35 -0.56 10.28 -4.48
N ASP A 36 -1.23 11.03 -5.34
CA ASP A 36 -1.33 12.51 -5.28
C ASP A 36 -2.29 13.03 -4.20
N HIS A 37 -3.00 12.15 -3.51
CA HIS A 37 -3.83 12.54 -2.36
C HIS A 37 -2.99 13.15 -1.23
N ILE A 38 -3.50 14.20 -0.59
CA ILE A 38 -2.86 14.82 0.60
C ILE A 38 -3.14 13.98 1.86
N LYS A 39 -4.33 13.38 1.93
CA LYS A 39 -4.77 12.57 3.08
C LYS A 39 -4.23 11.16 2.96
N LYS A 40 -3.69 10.66 4.07
CA LYS A 40 -3.10 9.33 4.15
C LYS A 40 -4.13 8.24 3.88
N GLU A 41 -5.34 8.41 4.38
CA GLU A 41 -6.44 7.45 4.22
C GLU A 41 -6.90 7.35 2.78
N ASP A 42 -7.09 8.48 2.10
CA ASP A 42 -7.44 8.50 0.66
C ASP A 42 -6.33 7.87 -0.18
N ALA A 43 -5.07 8.23 0.09
CA ALA A 43 -3.91 7.60 -0.54
C ALA A 43 -3.85 6.09 -0.30
N PHE A 44 -4.14 5.65 0.92
CA PHE A 44 -4.15 4.24 1.27
C PHE A 44 -5.29 3.50 0.59
N VAL A 45 -6.51 4.04 0.55
CA VAL A 45 -7.66 3.43 -0.13
C VAL A 45 -7.40 3.30 -1.63
N GLU A 46 -6.77 4.30 -2.24
CA GLU A 46 -6.39 4.24 -3.65
C GLU A 46 -5.32 3.17 -3.89
N LEU A 47 -4.26 3.18 -3.09
CA LEU A 47 -3.18 2.20 -3.22
C LEU A 47 -3.61 0.79 -2.86
N GLU A 48 -4.57 0.62 -1.94
CA GLU A 48 -5.13 -0.67 -1.54
C GLU A 48 -5.94 -1.34 -2.65
N LYS A 49 -6.55 -0.54 -3.54
CA LYS A 49 -7.22 -1.05 -4.74
C LYS A 49 -6.25 -1.71 -5.72
N PHE A 50 -4.95 -1.46 -5.57
CA PHE A 50 -3.93 -2.07 -6.40
C PHE A 50 -3.08 -3.03 -5.60
N GLU A 51 -2.92 -4.25 -6.09
CA GLU A 51 -2.05 -5.22 -5.42
C GLU A 51 -0.63 -4.65 -5.27
N CYS A 52 -0.16 -4.59 -4.01
CA CYS A 52 1.22 -4.24 -3.69
C CYS A 52 2.14 -5.40 -4.10
N VAL A 53 2.39 -5.54 -5.39
CA VAL A 53 3.36 -6.50 -5.91
C VAL A 53 4.74 -5.94 -5.58
N LEU A 54 5.35 -6.45 -4.52
CA LEU A 54 6.79 -6.28 -4.33
C LEU A 54 7.47 -6.80 -5.60
N PRO A 55 8.53 -6.15 -6.10
CA PRO A 55 9.43 -6.84 -6.99
C PRO A 55 10.00 -7.99 -6.17
N THR A 56 9.37 -9.16 -6.26
CA THR A 56 9.96 -10.39 -5.81
C THR A 56 11.25 -10.44 -6.60
N VAL A 57 12.36 -10.25 -5.90
CA VAL A 57 13.66 -10.63 -6.40
C VAL A 57 13.58 -12.14 -6.55
N THR A 58 12.91 -12.59 -7.61
CA THR A 58 13.34 -13.76 -8.35
C THR A 58 14.65 -13.31 -8.95
N HIS A 59 15.69 -13.24 -8.10
CA HIS A 59 16.98 -13.73 -8.51
C HIS A 59 16.65 -15.12 -9.05
N ALA A 60 16.52 -15.18 -10.38
CA ALA A 60 16.80 -16.38 -11.11
C ALA A 60 18.12 -16.88 -10.52
N LEU A 61 18.06 -17.96 -9.74
CA LEU A 61 19.20 -18.82 -9.57
C LEU A 61 19.47 -19.33 -11.00
N PRO A 62 20.55 -18.92 -11.70
CA PRO A 62 21.03 -19.78 -12.75
C PRO A 62 21.42 -21.11 -12.08
N SER A 63 20.89 -22.21 -12.62
CA SER A 63 21.20 -23.59 -12.23
C SER A 63 22.70 -23.88 -12.25
#